data_AF-A0A7U2HX03-F1
#
_entry.id   AF-A0A7U2HX03-F1
#
_cell.length_a   1.000
_cell.length_b   1.000
_cell.length_c   1.000
_cell.angle_alpha   90.00
_cell.angle_beta   90.00
_cell.angle_gamma   90.00
#
_symmetry.space_group_name_H-M   'P 1'
#
loop_
_entity.id
_entity.type
_entity.pdbx_description
1 polymer ?
#
loop_
_entity_poly.entity_id
_entity_poly.type
_entity_poly.pdbx_seq_one_letter_code
_entity_poly.pdbx_strand_id
1 'polypeptide(L)'
;GDAAFFYMRDAIANIQLLRIDNPELAATLSPPERSRRQRMYWQAYIHERFLAILDYRHAIMPPLYTLPEDDCTIPVQVHEGFNQIIKLFRLLDTDFLQSWLDTQASGSTGTVTSSWVESKSRELEGDPETDARDLANLSAMQRADLTITREWLRTLVWRLAMGQTLLSSRSSKECLSLLFPIRLSQTLRHQVSNMSRQDIGVHGSSITQKLFEITDTIADVLIHVPAATLDETALRIDDFLFILDFVLLFPQLDQTRRGILLEKLERLQTMFPEAVSNASSPNLPVDIQSPMGNDPWYQVTQSKTAAGLEEIAEAQAGNTTTEIPRLEVRHGQLATWNVISKRLSKATFGPA
;
A
#
# COMPACT_ATOMS: atom_id res chain seq x y z
N GLY A 1 5.50 -11.98 -14.61
CA GLY A 1 5.52 -10.64 -15.20
C GLY A 1 4.99 -10.63 -16.61
N ASP A 2 5.75 -11.05 -17.62
CA ASP A 2 5.37 -10.70 -19.01
C ASP A 2 4.29 -11.55 -19.66
N ALA A 3 4.25 -12.86 -19.39
CA ALA A 3 3.18 -13.72 -19.90
C ALA A 3 1.81 -13.30 -19.34
N ALA A 4 1.72 -13.01 -18.04
CA ALA A 4 0.49 -12.56 -17.40
C ALA A 4 -0.02 -11.25 -18.03
N PHE A 5 0.87 -10.28 -18.26
CA PHE A 5 0.51 -9.05 -18.96
C PHE A 5 0.07 -9.29 -20.41
N PHE A 6 0.79 -10.15 -21.16
CA PHE A 6 0.42 -10.49 -22.53
C PHE A 6 -1.00 -11.07 -22.59
N TYR A 7 -1.31 -12.06 -21.74
CA TYR A 7 -2.65 -12.65 -21.68
C TYR A 7 -3.71 -11.65 -21.20
N MET A 8 -3.36 -10.74 -20.29
CA MET A 8 -4.25 -9.65 -19.89
C MET A 8 -4.59 -8.75 -21.09
N ARG A 9 -3.58 -8.36 -21.89
CA ARG A 9 -3.80 -7.55 -23.09
C ARG A 9 -4.65 -8.26 -24.13
N ASP A 10 -4.41 -9.54 -24.37
CA ASP A 10 -5.21 -10.36 -25.27
C ASP A 10 -6.66 -10.46 -24.81
N ALA A 11 -6.90 -10.72 -23.52
CA ALA A 11 -8.24 -10.74 -22.94
C ALA A 11 -8.97 -9.39 -23.09
N ILE A 12 -8.27 -8.28 -22.84
CA ILE A 12 -8.84 -6.92 -23.02
C ILE A 12 -9.22 -6.69 -24.48
N ALA A 13 -8.36 -7.07 -25.44
CA ALA A 13 -8.65 -6.92 -26.87
C ALA A 13 -9.92 -7.71 -27.24
N ASN A 14 -10.06 -8.95 -26.78
CA ASN A 14 -11.25 -9.77 -26.98
C ASN A 14 -12.52 -9.13 -26.38
N ILE A 15 -12.42 -8.55 -25.17
CA ILE A 15 -13.53 -7.84 -24.53
C ILE A 15 -13.92 -6.58 -25.33
N GLN A 16 -12.95 -5.83 -25.84
CA GLN A 16 -13.20 -4.62 -26.64
C GLN A 16 -13.90 -4.96 -27.97
N LEU A 17 -13.61 -6.11 -28.57
CA LEU A 17 -14.32 -6.60 -29.77
C LEU A 17 -15.83 -6.83 -29.51
N LEU A 18 -16.23 -7.10 -28.26
CA LEU A 18 -17.64 -7.26 -27.90
C LEU A 18 -18.41 -5.92 -27.83
N ARG A 19 -17.72 -4.77 -27.90
CA ARG A 19 -18.30 -3.42 -27.92
C ARG A 19 -19.31 -3.17 -26.79
N ILE A 20 -18.98 -3.64 -25.59
CA ILE A 20 -19.82 -3.58 -24.38
C ILE A 20 -20.09 -2.12 -23.96
N ASP A 21 -19.19 -1.22 -24.34
CA ASP A 21 -19.26 0.22 -24.15
C ASP A 21 -20.28 0.93 -25.07
N ASN A 22 -20.80 0.26 -26.10
CA ASN A 22 -21.79 0.84 -27.00
C ASN A 22 -23.22 0.65 -26.45
N PRO A 23 -23.93 1.72 -26.06
CA PRO A 23 -25.27 1.62 -25.47
C PRO A 23 -26.33 1.10 -26.45
N GLU A 24 -26.20 1.37 -27.74
CA GLU A 24 -27.13 0.89 -28.76
C GLU A 24 -27.02 -0.63 -28.93
N LEU A 25 -25.79 -1.14 -28.99
CA LEU A 25 -25.55 -2.59 -29.03
C LEU A 25 -25.98 -3.27 -27.73
N ALA A 26 -25.67 -2.66 -26.58
CA ALA A 26 -26.10 -3.16 -25.29
C ALA A 26 -27.62 -3.29 -25.23
N ALA A 27 -28.39 -2.30 -25.70
CA ALA A 27 -29.85 -2.33 -25.71
C ALA A 27 -30.46 -3.51 -26.49
N THR A 28 -29.73 -4.07 -27.47
CA THR A 28 -30.18 -5.27 -28.23
C THR A 28 -30.05 -6.58 -27.44
N LEU A 29 -29.23 -6.60 -26.39
CA LEU A 29 -28.97 -7.79 -25.58
C LEU A 29 -30.03 -7.94 -24.49
N SER A 30 -30.31 -9.20 -24.09
CA SER A 30 -31.14 -9.47 -22.92
C SER A 30 -30.47 -8.96 -21.62
N PRO A 31 -31.23 -8.56 -20.58
CA PRO A 31 -30.64 -8.09 -19.31
C PRO A 31 -29.61 -9.04 -18.67
N PRO A 32 -29.84 -10.37 -18.59
CA PRO A 32 -28.83 -11.29 -18.04
C PRO A 32 -27.53 -11.34 -18.87
N GLU A 33 -27.63 -11.19 -20.19
CA GLU A 33 -26.46 -11.16 -21.07
C GLU A 33 -25.70 -9.83 -20.95
N ARG A 34 -26.41 -8.69 -20.85
CA ARG A 34 -25.79 -7.39 -20.57
C ARG A 34 -25.03 -7.42 -19.26
N SER A 35 -25.67 -7.86 -18.17
CA SER A 35 -25.05 -7.96 -16.85
C SER A 35 -23.81 -8.85 -16.87
N ARG A 36 -23.87 -10.01 -17.55
CA ARG A 36 -22.72 -10.90 -17.71
C ARG A 36 -21.54 -10.24 -18.43
N ARG A 37 -21.80 -9.51 -19.52
CA ARG A 37 -20.76 -8.78 -20.26
C ARG A 37 -20.19 -7.63 -19.45
N GLN A 38 -21.04 -6.87 -18.75
CA GLN A 38 -20.60 -5.81 -17.84
C GLN A 38 -19.68 -6.39 -16.75
N ARG A 39 -20.03 -7.53 -16.14
CA ARG A 39 -19.16 -8.19 -15.15
C ARG A 39 -17.82 -8.60 -15.74
N MET A 40 -17.80 -9.18 -16.94
CA MET A 40 -16.56 -9.53 -17.64
C MET A 40 -15.68 -8.30 -17.89
N TYR A 41 -16.27 -7.20 -18.36
CA TYR A 41 -15.56 -5.93 -18.58
C TYR A 41 -14.94 -5.40 -17.28
N TRP A 42 -15.75 -5.33 -16.22
CA TRP A 42 -15.30 -4.82 -14.92
C TRP A 42 -14.25 -5.72 -14.27
N GLN A 43 -14.34 -7.04 -14.45
CA GLN A 43 -13.31 -7.96 -13.98
C GLN A 43 -11.98 -7.66 -14.67
N ALA A 44 -11.98 -7.48 -16.00
CA ALA A 44 -10.76 -7.12 -16.72
C ALA A 44 -10.22 -5.74 -16.32
N TYR A 45 -11.10 -4.75 -16.15
CA TYR A 45 -10.76 -3.40 -15.68
C TYR A 45 -10.03 -3.41 -14.33
N ILE A 46 -10.51 -4.20 -13.37
CA ILE A 46 -9.91 -4.33 -12.03
C ILE A 46 -8.53 -4.97 -12.11
N HIS A 47 -8.41 -6.10 -12.81
CA HIS A 47 -7.15 -6.84 -12.91
C HIS A 47 -6.09 -6.08 -13.70
N GLU A 48 -6.48 -5.37 -14.76
CA GLU A 48 -5.58 -4.49 -15.50
C GLU A 48 -4.98 -3.43 -14.58
N ARG A 49 -5.82 -2.73 -13.80
CA ARG A 49 -5.35 -1.67 -12.90
C ARG A 49 -4.47 -2.17 -11.79
N PHE A 50 -4.80 -3.33 -11.24
CA PHE A 50 -3.93 -3.99 -10.28
C PHE A 50 -2.55 -4.24 -10.89
N LEU A 51 -2.47 -4.87 -12.06
CA LEU A 51 -1.20 -5.11 -12.76
C LEU A 51 -0.49 -3.81 -13.19
N ALA A 52 -1.24 -2.78 -13.57
CA ALA A 52 -0.71 -1.47 -13.92
C ALA A 52 0.05 -0.83 -12.76
N ILE A 53 -0.47 -0.93 -11.53
CA ILE A 53 0.22 -0.47 -10.33
C ILE A 53 1.46 -1.32 -10.05
N LEU A 54 1.33 -2.65 -10.03
CA LEU A 54 2.41 -3.57 -9.68
C LEU A 54 3.62 -3.47 -10.60
N ASP A 55 3.36 -3.47 -11.91
CA ASP A 55 4.40 -3.54 -12.94
C ASP A 55 4.73 -2.17 -13.54
N TYR A 56 4.15 -1.08 -13.02
CA TYR A 56 4.28 0.27 -13.58
C TYR A 56 3.94 0.31 -15.08
N ARG A 57 2.78 -0.22 -15.45
CA ARG A 57 2.30 -0.27 -16.84
C ARG A 57 1.07 0.63 -17.04
N HIS A 58 0.87 1.10 -18.26
CA HIS A 58 -0.31 1.89 -18.61
C HIS A 58 -1.58 1.03 -18.58
N ALA A 59 -2.65 1.49 -17.93
CA ALA A 59 -3.98 0.90 -18.13
C ALA A 59 -4.63 1.51 -19.38
N ILE A 60 -5.31 0.70 -20.19
CA ILE A 60 -5.98 1.14 -21.43
C ILE A 60 -7.50 1.01 -21.35
N MET A 61 -8.05 0.26 -20.38
CA MET A 61 -9.50 0.15 -20.24
C MET A 61 -10.07 1.41 -19.55
N PRO A 62 -10.96 2.16 -20.23
CA PRO A 62 -11.73 3.20 -19.57
C PRO A 62 -12.77 2.57 -18.62
N PRO A 63 -13.32 3.32 -17.66
CA PRO A 63 -14.45 2.84 -16.88
C PRO A 63 -15.69 2.70 -17.77
N LEU A 64 -16.48 1.64 -17.54
CA LEU A 64 -17.77 1.53 -18.20
C LEU A 64 -18.75 2.57 -17.64
N TYR A 65 -19.68 3.04 -18.47
CA TYR A 65 -20.66 4.07 -18.09
C TYR A 65 -21.72 3.56 -17.08
N THR A 66 -21.80 2.25 -16.86
CA THR A 66 -22.73 1.59 -15.93
C THR A 66 -22.02 0.54 -15.10
N LEU A 67 -22.49 0.36 -13.86
CA LEU A 67 -22.20 -0.85 -13.08
C LEU A 67 -22.95 -2.05 -13.70
N PRO A 68 -22.56 -3.30 -13.38
CA PRO A 68 -23.34 -4.46 -13.77
C PRO A 68 -24.81 -4.32 -13.39
N GLU A 69 -25.72 -4.62 -14.32
CA GLU A 69 -27.15 -4.68 -14.03
C GLU A 69 -27.47 -5.84 -13.07
N ASP A 70 -28.62 -5.77 -12.40
CA ASP A 70 -29.10 -6.85 -11.53
C ASP A 70 -29.24 -8.17 -12.30
N ASP A 71 -28.76 -9.25 -11.69
CA ASP A 71 -28.82 -10.60 -12.25
C ASP A 71 -29.34 -11.56 -11.20
N CYS A 72 -30.59 -11.99 -11.36
CA CYS A 72 -31.26 -12.89 -10.41
C CYS A 72 -30.63 -14.30 -10.35
N THR A 73 -29.73 -14.63 -11.26
CA THR A 73 -28.99 -15.90 -11.23
C THR A 73 -27.80 -15.88 -10.27
N ILE A 74 -27.46 -14.71 -9.71
CA ILE A 74 -26.34 -14.52 -8.79
C ILE A 74 -26.86 -14.08 -7.42
N PRO A 75 -26.29 -14.59 -6.31
CA PRO A 75 -26.64 -14.10 -4.98
C PRO A 75 -26.40 -12.58 -4.86
N VAL A 76 -27.37 -11.86 -4.29
CA VAL A 76 -27.31 -10.40 -4.12
C VAL A 76 -26.01 -9.92 -3.44
N GLN A 77 -25.53 -10.67 -2.45
CA GLN A 77 -24.29 -10.35 -1.73
C GLN A 77 -23.05 -10.41 -2.64
N VAL A 78 -23.03 -11.32 -3.61
CA VAL A 78 -21.94 -11.44 -4.60
C VAL A 78 -21.98 -10.24 -5.55
N HIS A 79 -23.18 -9.87 -6.02
CA HIS A 79 -23.38 -8.70 -6.86
C HIS A 79 -22.92 -7.41 -6.14
N GLU A 80 -23.40 -7.18 -4.91
CA GLU A 80 -23.04 -5.99 -4.13
C GLU A 80 -21.55 -5.93 -3.83
N GLY A 81 -20.94 -7.02 -3.38
CA GLY A 81 -19.50 -7.04 -3.13
C GLY A 81 -18.68 -6.74 -4.39
N PHE A 82 -19.13 -7.22 -5.56
CA PHE A 82 -18.49 -6.91 -6.83
C PHE A 82 -18.62 -5.42 -7.20
N ASN A 83 -19.79 -4.81 -6.95
CA ASN A 83 -19.97 -3.37 -7.13
C ASN A 83 -19.06 -2.55 -6.22
N GLN A 84 -18.85 -2.97 -4.97
CA GLN A 84 -17.97 -2.28 -4.04
C GLN A 84 -16.50 -2.33 -4.48
N ILE A 85 -16.01 -3.48 -4.97
CA ILE A 85 -14.62 -3.58 -5.46
C ILE A 85 -14.42 -2.78 -6.75
N ILE A 86 -15.44 -2.71 -7.62
CA ILE A 86 -15.43 -1.80 -8.79
C ILE A 86 -15.26 -0.35 -8.34
N LYS A 87 -16.05 0.11 -7.36
CA LYS A 87 -15.98 1.49 -6.85
C LYS A 87 -14.59 1.82 -6.33
N LEU A 88 -13.93 0.91 -5.59
CA LEU A 88 -12.56 1.10 -5.13
C LEU A 88 -11.56 1.22 -6.29
N PHE A 89 -11.60 0.30 -7.25
CA PHE A 89 -10.66 0.32 -8.39
C PHE A 89 -10.92 1.47 -9.36
N ARG A 90 -12.12 2.06 -9.37
CA ARG A 90 -12.40 3.29 -10.13
C ARG A 90 -11.67 4.51 -9.59
N LEU A 91 -11.22 4.49 -8.33
CA LEU A 91 -10.42 5.58 -7.74
C LEU A 91 -9.01 5.66 -8.37
N LEU A 92 -8.54 4.56 -8.97
CA LEU A 92 -7.39 4.50 -9.86
C LEU A 92 -7.78 5.03 -11.25
N ASP A 93 -8.10 6.32 -11.29
CA ASP A 93 -8.43 7.05 -12.50
C ASP A 93 -7.17 7.36 -13.34
N THR A 94 -7.38 7.98 -14.51
CA THR A 94 -6.29 8.30 -15.44
C THR A 94 -5.23 9.19 -14.79
N ASP A 95 -5.64 10.19 -14.01
CA ASP A 95 -4.73 11.13 -13.35
C ASP A 95 -3.89 10.43 -12.29
N PHE A 96 -4.51 9.54 -11.50
CA PHE A 96 -3.81 8.69 -10.54
C PHE A 96 -2.76 7.82 -11.25
N LEU A 97 -3.17 7.08 -12.28
CA LEU A 97 -2.31 6.12 -12.96
C LEU A 97 -1.16 6.82 -13.69
N GLN A 98 -1.42 7.98 -14.31
CA GLN A 98 -0.38 8.79 -14.92
C GLN A 98 0.63 9.27 -13.87
N SER A 99 0.14 9.81 -12.75
CA SER A 99 0.99 10.24 -11.65
C SER A 99 1.84 9.09 -11.08
N TRP A 100 1.26 7.89 -11.00
CA TRP A 100 1.96 6.68 -10.58
C TRP A 100 3.10 6.30 -11.53
N LEU A 101 2.87 6.37 -12.85
CA LEU A 101 3.89 6.13 -13.86
C LEU A 101 4.97 7.21 -13.84
N ASP A 102 4.60 8.46 -13.62
CA ASP A 102 5.55 9.57 -13.58
C ASP A 102 6.52 9.46 -12.40
N THR A 103 6.19 8.72 -11.33
CA THR A 103 7.17 8.40 -10.27
C THR A 103 8.36 7.56 -10.76
N GLN A 104 8.27 6.96 -11.96
CA GLN A 104 9.37 6.26 -12.63
C GLN A 104 10.20 7.18 -13.53
N ALA A 105 9.62 8.29 -13.99
CA ALA A 105 10.25 9.22 -14.92
C ALA A 105 10.78 10.45 -14.17
N SER A 106 11.94 10.98 -14.56
CA SER A 106 12.49 12.20 -13.96
C SER A 106 11.72 13.49 -14.31
N GLY A 107 10.46 13.38 -14.73
CA GLY A 107 9.58 14.49 -15.06
C GLY A 107 8.33 14.44 -14.18
N SER A 108 8.26 15.29 -13.17
CA SER A 108 7.03 15.46 -12.38
C SER A 108 5.97 16.15 -13.26
N THR A 109 4.87 15.46 -13.54
CA THR A 109 3.64 16.14 -13.95
C THR A 109 3.00 16.67 -12.67
N GLY A 110 2.74 17.99 -12.63
CA GLY A 110 2.28 18.71 -11.43
C GLY A 110 0.84 18.37 -10.97
N THR A 111 0.38 17.15 -11.17
CA THR A 111 -0.98 16.68 -10.88
C THR A 111 -1.17 16.36 -9.39
N VAL A 112 -0.16 15.77 -8.75
CA VAL A 112 -0.23 15.40 -7.33
C VAL A 112 0.08 16.61 -6.45
N THR A 113 -0.98 17.17 -5.88
CA THR A 113 -0.94 18.30 -4.93
C THR A 113 -1.48 17.87 -3.56
N SER A 114 -1.20 18.63 -2.50
CA SER A 114 -1.76 18.35 -1.17
C SER A 114 -3.29 18.26 -1.19
N SER A 115 -3.97 19.15 -1.92
CA SER A 115 -5.43 19.11 -2.09
C SER A 115 -5.91 17.85 -2.84
N TRP A 116 -5.16 17.38 -3.82
CA TRP A 116 -5.48 16.14 -4.53
C TRP A 116 -5.35 14.92 -3.60
N VAL A 117 -4.26 14.85 -2.83
CA VAL A 117 -4.01 13.78 -1.84
C VAL A 117 -5.14 13.74 -0.80
N GLU A 118 -5.55 14.92 -0.31
CA GLU A 118 -6.65 15.02 0.64
C GLU A 118 -8.00 14.59 0.06
N SER A 119 -8.29 14.96 -1.20
CA SER A 119 -9.51 14.54 -1.88
C SER A 119 -9.55 13.02 -2.02
N LYS A 120 -8.46 12.42 -2.53
CA LYS A 120 -8.34 10.97 -2.69
C LYS A 120 -8.41 10.21 -1.36
N SER A 121 -7.79 10.74 -0.30
CA SER A 121 -7.90 10.16 1.04
C SER A 121 -9.34 10.16 1.55
N ARG A 122 -10.07 11.26 1.35
CA ARG A 122 -11.47 11.38 1.74
C ARG A 122 -12.38 10.43 0.95
N GLU A 123 -12.14 10.29 -0.36
CA GLU A 123 -12.85 9.33 -1.21
C GLU A 123 -12.65 7.88 -0.75
N LEU A 124 -11.44 7.53 -0.29
CA LEU A 124 -11.10 6.21 0.21
C LEU A 124 -11.66 5.91 1.60
N GLU A 125 -11.71 6.92 2.48
CA GLU A 125 -12.28 6.81 3.83
C GLU A 125 -13.82 6.68 3.79
N GLY A 126 -14.47 7.35 2.84
CA GLY A 126 -15.90 7.25 2.64
C GLY A 126 -16.72 7.81 3.80
N ASP A 127 -18.02 7.53 3.79
CA ASP A 127 -18.94 7.85 4.87
C ASP A 127 -19.12 6.61 5.77
N PRO A 128 -18.79 6.65 7.07
CA PRO A 128 -18.82 5.47 7.94
C PRO A 128 -20.18 4.78 8.02
N GLU A 129 -21.28 5.54 7.99
CA GLU A 129 -22.64 4.97 8.06
C GLU A 129 -23.00 4.23 6.78
N THR A 130 -22.66 4.81 5.63
CA THR A 130 -22.86 4.19 4.31
C THR A 130 -21.98 2.97 4.14
N ASP A 131 -20.70 3.06 4.53
CA ASP A 131 -19.77 1.93 4.53
C ASP A 131 -20.26 0.78 5.41
N ALA A 132 -20.75 1.07 6.62
CA ALA A 132 -21.30 0.06 7.51
C ALA A 132 -22.52 -0.65 6.88
N ARG A 133 -23.41 0.10 6.22
CA ARG A 133 -24.57 -0.47 5.52
C ARG A 133 -24.16 -1.34 4.33
N ASP A 134 -23.24 -0.85 3.50
CA ASP A 134 -22.77 -1.53 2.29
C ASP A 134 -22.01 -2.84 2.64
N LEU A 135 -21.31 -2.87 3.77
CA LEU A 135 -20.56 -4.04 4.23
C LEU A 135 -21.38 -5.04 5.06
N ALA A 136 -22.54 -4.62 5.62
CA ALA A 136 -23.33 -5.42 6.57
C ALA A 136 -23.75 -6.79 6.01
N ASN A 137 -24.12 -6.82 4.72
CA ASN A 137 -24.64 -8.02 4.06
C ASN A 137 -23.58 -8.84 3.31
N LEU A 138 -22.32 -8.40 3.32
CA LEU A 138 -21.25 -9.09 2.60
C LEU A 138 -20.73 -10.29 3.38
N SER A 139 -20.10 -11.23 2.68
CA SER A 139 -19.35 -12.31 3.34
C SER A 139 -18.09 -11.78 4.04
N ALA A 140 -17.58 -12.53 5.02
CA ALA A 140 -16.30 -12.18 5.68
C ALA A 140 -15.16 -12.06 4.67
N MET A 141 -15.11 -12.97 3.69
CA MET A 141 -14.19 -12.95 2.56
C MET A 141 -14.27 -11.65 1.76
N GLN A 142 -15.46 -11.20 1.35
CA GLN A 142 -15.62 -9.95 0.60
C GLN A 142 -15.22 -8.72 1.44
N ARG A 143 -15.60 -8.68 2.72
CA ARG A 143 -15.17 -7.60 3.61
C ARG A 143 -13.66 -7.53 3.73
N ALA A 144 -12.99 -8.69 3.86
CA ALA A 144 -11.54 -8.75 3.95
C ALA A 144 -10.85 -8.18 2.69
N ASP A 145 -11.29 -8.57 1.49
CA ASP A 145 -10.73 -8.03 0.24
C ASP A 145 -10.97 -6.52 0.08
N LEU A 146 -12.18 -6.04 0.40
CA LEU A 146 -12.49 -4.61 0.35
C LEU A 146 -11.65 -3.81 1.33
N THR A 147 -11.55 -4.27 2.58
CA THR A 147 -10.75 -3.60 3.62
C THR A 147 -9.28 -3.56 3.25
N ILE A 148 -8.68 -4.70 2.89
CA ILE A 148 -7.26 -4.77 2.54
C ILE A 148 -6.97 -3.98 1.26
N THR A 149 -7.86 -4.04 0.26
CA THR A 149 -7.72 -3.24 -0.96
C THR A 149 -7.81 -1.75 -0.68
N ARG A 150 -8.69 -1.31 0.22
CA ARG A 150 -8.77 0.10 0.62
C ARG A 150 -7.50 0.56 1.32
N GLU A 151 -6.99 -0.20 2.28
CA GLU A 151 -5.74 0.15 2.96
C GLU A 151 -4.56 0.22 1.98
N TRP A 152 -4.50 -0.71 1.03
CA TRP A 152 -3.51 -0.68 -0.05
C TRP A 152 -3.61 0.59 -0.90
N LEU A 153 -4.81 0.97 -1.34
CA LEU A 153 -5.03 2.22 -2.09
C LEU A 153 -4.61 3.46 -1.29
N ARG A 154 -4.87 3.50 0.02
CA ARG A 154 -4.42 4.60 0.89
C ARG A 154 -2.89 4.65 0.98
N THR A 155 -2.22 3.49 1.05
CA THR A 155 -0.77 3.40 0.95
C THR A 155 -0.25 3.98 -0.37
N LEU A 156 -0.88 3.66 -1.51
CA LEU A 156 -0.46 4.19 -2.81
C LEU A 156 -0.62 5.72 -2.90
N VAL A 157 -1.74 6.27 -2.43
CA VAL A 157 -1.97 7.73 -2.36
C VAL A 157 -0.87 8.40 -1.52
N TRP A 158 -0.54 7.82 -0.37
CA TRP A 158 0.53 8.33 0.49
C TRP A 158 1.91 8.27 -0.20
N ARG A 159 2.22 7.20 -0.93
CA ARG A 159 3.47 7.07 -1.70
C ARG A 159 3.56 8.11 -2.83
N LEU A 160 2.44 8.46 -3.48
CA LEU A 160 2.40 9.56 -4.45
C LEU A 160 2.70 10.91 -3.78
N ALA A 161 2.13 11.16 -2.61
CA ALA A 161 2.42 12.38 -1.83
C ALA A 161 3.90 12.46 -1.42
N MET A 162 4.49 11.32 -1.03
CA MET A 162 5.91 11.19 -0.73
C MET A 162 6.78 11.50 -1.96
N GLY A 163 6.44 10.94 -3.13
CA GLY A 163 7.18 11.18 -4.38
C GLY A 163 7.18 12.64 -4.83
N GLN A 164 6.22 13.45 -4.37
CA GLN A 164 6.19 14.91 -4.58
C GLN A 164 6.69 15.71 -3.37
N THR A 165 7.31 15.06 -2.38
CA THR A 165 7.84 15.68 -1.15
C THR A 165 6.79 16.44 -0.32
N LEU A 166 5.52 16.04 -0.41
CA LEU A 166 4.40 16.73 0.26
C LEU A 166 4.23 16.34 1.74
N LEU A 167 5.00 15.36 2.23
CA LEU A 167 4.83 14.78 3.55
C LEU A 167 5.57 15.54 4.65
N SER A 168 5.01 15.54 5.85
CA SER A 168 5.63 16.13 7.03
C SER A 168 5.35 15.33 8.31
N SER A 169 6.34 15.23 9.20
CA SER A 169 6.16 14.64 10.54
C SER A 169 5.21 15.45 11.42
N ARG A 170 4.94 16.72 11.07
CA ARG A 170 4.08 17.65 11.83
C ARG A 170 2.79 18.00 11.10
N SER A 171 2.45 17.28 10.03
CA SER A 171 1.20 17.49 9.32
C SER A 171 0.01 17.28 10.27
N SER A 172 -0.93 18.22 10.27
CA SER A 172 -2.22 18.06 10.96
C SER A 172 -3.16 17.12 10.19
N LYS A 173 -2.87 16.85 8.92
CA LYS A 173 -3.66 15.96 8.06
C LYS A 173 -3.01 14.60 7.99
N GLU A 174 -3.78 13.57 8.31
CA GLU A 174 -3.28 12.21 8.46
C GLU A 174 -2.61 11.69 7.17
N CYS A 175 -3.24 11.91 6.02
CA CYS A 175 -2.79 11.48 4.70
C CYS A 175 -1.50 12.16 4.20
N LEU A 176 -1.10 13.28 4.83
CA LEU A 176 0.14 14.01 4.52
C LEU A 176 1.20 13.85 5.62
N SER A 177 0.97 12.93 6.57
CA SER A 177 1.89 12.67 7.66
C SER A 177 2.91 11.59 7.28
N LEU A 178 4.19 11.80 7.63
CA LEU A 178 5.22 10.76 7.50
C LEU A 178 4.91 9.51 8.36
N LEU A 179 4.10 9.66 9.40
CA LEU A 179 3.71 8.59 10.31
C LEU A 179 2.41 7.87 9.90
N PHE A 180 1.87 8.15 8.71
CA PHE A 180 0.67 7.47 8.22
C PHE A 180 0.82 5.94 8.18
N PRO A 181 1.91 5.35 7.64
CA PRO A 181 2.06 3.90 7.64
C PRO A 181 2.10 3.28 9.05
N ILE A 182 2.58 4.01 10.06
CA ILE A 182 2.59 3.54 11.45
C ILE A 182 1.18 3.49 12.06
N ARG A 183 0.30 4.44 11.74
CA ARG A 183 -1.11 4.36 12.16
C ARG A 183 -1.88 3.30 11.36
N LEU A 184 -1.51 3.15 10.10
CA LEU A 184 -2.03 2.09 9.24
C LEU A 184 -1.71 0.71 9.81
N SER A 185 -0.51 0.48 10.35
CA SER A 185 -0.16 -0.82 10.96
C SER A 185 -1.06 -1.16 12.16
N GLN A 186 -1.35 -0.20 13.03
CA GLN A 186 -2.28 -0.38 14.15
C GLN A 186 -3.69 -0.76 13.68
N THR A 187 -4.19 -0.04 12.67
CA THR A 187 -5.49 -0.28 12.08
C THR A 187 -5.54 -1.67 11.43
N LEU A 188 -4.53 -2.00 10.63
CA LEU A 188 -4.44 -3.28 9.92
C LEU A 188 -4.33 -4.45 10.90
N ARG A 189 -3.53 -4.32 11.97
CA ARG A 189 -3.45 -5.31 13.05
C ARG A 189 -4.82 -5.60 13.64
N HIS A 190 -5.59 -4.57 13.99
CA HIS A 190 -6.95 -4.75 14.49
C HIS A 190 -7.88 -5.41 13.46
N GLN A 191 -7.81 -4.98 12.19
CA GLN A 191 -8.63 -5.55 11.11
C GLN A 191 -8.32 -7.04 10.89
N VAL A 192 -7.05 -7.42 10.71
CA VAL A 192 -6.68 -8.82 10.41
C VAL A 192 -6.79 -9.74 11.63
N SER A 193 -6.69 -9.22 12.86
CA SER A 193 -6.98 -9.99 14.08
C SER A 193 -8.43 -10.48 14.15
N ASN A 194 -9.34 -9.76 13.49
CA ASN A 194 -10.77 -10.08 13.44
C ASN A 194 -11.17 -10.88 12.18
N MET A 195 -10.21 -11.24 11.32
CA MET A 195 -10.46 -11.96 10.07
C MET A 195 -9.89 -13.39 10.15
N SER A 196 -10.59 -14.37 9.56
CA SER A 196 -10.00 -15.70 9.43
C SER A 196 -8.99 -15.73 8.28
N ARG A 197 -7.91 -16.51 8.44
CA ARG A 197 -6.93 -16.71 7.35
C ARG A 197 -7.55 -17.34 6.10
N GLN A 198 -8.59 -18.16 6.28
CA GLN A 198 -9.30 -18.79 5.17
C GLN A 198 -10.05 -17.74 4.36
N ASP A 199 -10.73 -16.80 5.01
CA ASP A 199 -11.46 -15.70 4.36
C ASP A 199 -10.54 -14.79 3.52
N ILE A 200 -9.26 -14.69 3.90
CA ILE A 200 -8.26 -13.90 3.15
C ILE A 200 -7.61 -14.76 2.05
N GLY A 201 -7.25 -16.01 2.36
CA GLY A 201 -6.54 -16.90 1.44
C GLY A 201 -7.30 -17.30 0.18
N VAL A 202 -8.64 -17.20 0.17
CA VAL A 202 -9.46 -17.52 -1.02
C VAL A 202 -9.20 -16.54 -2.19
N HIS A 203 -8.72 -15.32 -1.90
CA HIS A 203 -8.47 -14.27 -2.91
C HIS A 203 -7.18 -14.45 -3.71
N GLY A 204 -6.43 -15.53 -3.44
CA GLY A 204 -5.22 -15.87 -4.18
C GLY A 204 -4.07 -14.88 -3.97
N SER A 205 -3.19 -14.75 -4.97
CA SER A 205 -1.95 -13.97 -4.86
C SER A 205 -2.17 -12.45 -4.77
N SER A 206 -3.33 -11.94 -5.21
CA SER A 206 -3.58 -10.49 -5.26
C SER A 206 -3.62 -9.85 -3.87
N ILE A 207 -4.26 -10.49 -2.90
CA ILE A 207 -4.36 -9.96 -1.54
C ILE A 207 -3.02 -10.06 -0.80
N THR A 208 -2.28 -11.15 -1.01
CA THR A 208 -0.93 -11.32 -0.47
C THR A 208 0.01 -10.25 -0.99
N GLN A 209 -0.10 -9.89 -2.27
CA GLN A 209 0.68 -8.81 -2.85
C GLN A 209 0.36 -7.45 -2.22
N LYS A 210 -0.93 -7.13 -2.04
CA LYS A 210 -1.36 -5.89 -1.38
C LYS A 210 -0.82 -5.80 0.04
N LEU A 211 -0.94 -6.89 0.82
CA LEU A 211 -0.42 -6.97 2.17
C LEU A 211 1.10 -6.84 2.23
N PHE A 212 1.82 -7.47 1.30
CA PHE A 212 3.27 -7.29 1.16
C PHE A 212 3.63 -5.81 0.98
N GLU A 213 2.99 -5.10 0.04
CA GLU A 213 3.32 -3.70 -0.22
C GLU A 213 3.02 -2.77 0.95
N ILE A 214 1.94 -3.03 1.71
CA ILE A 214 1.64 -2.31 2.94
C ILE A 214 2.73 -2.58 3.99
N THR A 215 3.05 -3.85 4.23
CA THR A 215 4.03 -4.29 5.24
C THR A 215 5.43 -3.77 4.94
N ASP A 216 5.83 -3.83 3.67
CA ASP A 216 7.09 -3.33 3.16
C ASP A 216 7.22 -1.81 3.36
N THR A 217 6.14 -1.06 3.11
CA THR A 217 6.07 0.39 3.34
C THR A 217 6.14 0.75 4.83
N ILE A 218 5.46 -0.02 5.70
CA ILE A 218 5.53 0.17 7.16
C ILE A 218 6.98 -0.01 7.64
N ALA A 219 7.65 -1.06 7.18
CA ALA A 219 9.04 -1.34 7.53
C ALA A 219 9.98 -0.21 7.10
N ASP A 220 9.81 0.37 5.90
CA ASP A 220 10.62 1.53 5.49
C ASP A 220 10.43 2.72 6.42
N VAL A 221 9.19 3.04 6.80
CA VAL A 221 8.95 4.15 7.72
C VAL A 221 9.57 3.86 9.10
N LEU A 222 9.51 2.64 9.60
CA LEU A 222 10.16 2.27 10.86
C LEU A 222 11.68 2.43 10.82
N ILE A 223 12.31 2.05 9.70
CA ILE A 223 13.76 2.12 9.52
C ILE A 223 14.23 3.57 9.37
N HIS A 224 13.47 4.40 8.65
CA HIS A 224 13.92 5.75 8.26
C HIS A 224 13.33 6.89 9.09
N VAL A 225 12.21 6.66 9.80
CA VAL A 225 11.53 7.69 10.62
C VAL A 225 11.56 7.29 12.10
N PRO A 226 12.60 7.70 12.86
CA PRO A 226 12.74 7.31 14.26
C PRO A 226 11.60 7.86 15.13
N ALA A 227 11.20 7.07 16.12
CA ALA A 227 10.24 7.52 17.14
C ALA A 227 10.91 8.48 18.15
N ALA A 228 10.11 9.19 18.93
CA ALA A 228 10.64 10.11 19.93
C ALA A 228 11.19 9.39 21.18
N THR A 229 10.70 8.18 21.45
CA THR A 229 11.04 7.39 22.64
C THR A 229 11.26 5.92 22.28
N LEU A 230 12.00 5.20 23.13
CA LEU A 230 12.21 3.76 22.97
C LEU A 230 10.91 2.97 23.14
N ASP A 231 10.04 3.38 24.06
CA ASP A 231 8.74 2.74 24.28
C ASP A 231 7.85 2.86 23.04
N GLU A 232 7.82 4.04 22.42
CA GLU A 232 7.10 4.25 21.17
C GLU A 232 7.70 3.38 20.05
N THR A 233 9.04 3.34 19.91
CA THR A 233 9.70 2.43 18.95
C THR A 233 9.28 0.98 19.18
N ALA A 234 9.26 0.50 20.42
CA ALA A 234 8.89 -0.86 20.76
C ALA A 234 7.44 -1.18 20.36
N LEU A 235 6.50 -0.27 20.63
CA LEU A 235 5.10 -0.43 20.21
C LEU A 235 4.96 -0.50 18.69
N ARG A 236 5.62 0.40 17.95
CA ARG A 236 5.55 0.41 16.49
C ARG A 236 6.18 -0.87 15.87
N ILE A 237 7.26 -1.37 16.47
CA ILE A 237 7.88 -2.64 16.07
C ILE A 237 6.95 -3.81 16.36
N ASP A 238 6.29 -3.85 17.52
CA ASP A 238 5.36 -4.92 17.87
C ASP A 238 4.18 -5.01 16.88
N ASP A 239 3.61 -3.86 16.48
CA ASP A 239 2.56 -3.80 15.46
C ASP A 239 3.05 -4.31 14.10
N PHE A 240 4.26 -3.94 13.70
CA PHE A 240 4.87 -4.43 12.47
C PHE A 240 5.12 -5.93 12.49
N LEU A 241 5.68 -6.47 13.58
CA LEU A 241 5.99 -7.90 13.70
C LEU A 241 4.73 -8.76 13.62
N PHE A 242 3.63 -8.29 14.21
CA PHE A 242 2.33 -8.97 14.07
C PHE A 242 1.88 -9.08 12.61
N ILE A 243 1.98 -7.98 11.86
CA ILE A 243 1.59 -7.97 10.44
C ILE A 243 2.57 -8.80 9.61
N LEU A 244 3.87 -8.70 9.89
CA LEU A 244 4.90 -9.48 9.23
C LEU A 244 4.64 -10.98 9.40
N ASP A 245 4.44 -11.44 10.63
CA ASP A 245 4.09 -12.83 10.93
C ASP A 245 2.85 -13.25 10.15
N PHE A 246 1.81 -12.42 10.17
CA PHE A 246 0.59 -12.66 9.43
C PHE A 246 0.83 -12.83 7.92
N VAL A 247 1.64 -11.96 7.30
CA VAL A 247 1.96 -12.01 5.87
C VAL A 247 2.83 -13.20 5.49
N LEU A 248 3.78 -13.57 6.35
CA LEU A 248 4.67 -14.71 6.13
C LEU A 248 3.94 -16.06 6.12
N LEU A 249 2.75 -16.14 6.74
CA LEU A 249 1.90 -17.34 6.73
C LEU A 249 1.26 -17.64 5.36
N PHE A 250 1.26 -16.70 4.42
CA PHE A 250 0.64 -16.92 3.10
C PHE A 250 1.59 -17.71 2.19
N PRO A 251 1.20 -18.91 1.72
CA PRO A 251 2.04 -19.73 0.84
C PRO A 251 2.21 -19.09 -0.55
N GLN A 252 1.33 -18.16 -0.94
CA GLN A 252 1.41 -17.43 -2.21
C GLN A 252 2.47 -16.31 -2.17
N LEU A 253 3.04 -15.99 -1.01
CA LEU A 253 4.16 -15.06 -0.91
C LEU A 253 5.41 -15.74 -1.48
N ASP A 254 5.84 -15.26 -2.64
CA ASP A 254 7.04 -15.77 -3.31
C ASP A 254 8.31 -15.50 -2.49
N GLN A 255 9.39 -16.20 -2.86
CA GLN A 255 10.64 -16.17 -2.12
C GLN A 255 11.30 -14.79 -2.13
N THR A 256 11.14 -14.03 -3.21
CA THR A 256 11.74 -12.71 -3.35
C THR A 256 11.10 -11.71 -2.38
N ARG A 257 9.77 -11.65 -2.36
CA ARG A 257 9.03 -10.79 -1.43
C ARG A 257 9.21 -11.20 0.02
N ARG A 258 9.24 -12.51 0.30
CA ARG A 258 9.62 -13.04 1.62
C ARG A 258 11.00 -12.54 2.03
N GLY A 259 11.99 -12.65 1.15
CA GLY A 259 13.35 -12.21 1.41
C GLY A 259 13.47 -10.73 1.73
N ILE A 260 12.77 -9.87 0.99
CA ILE A 260 12.77 -8.41 1.21
C ILE A 260 12.26 -8.07 2.62
N LEU A 261 11.16 -8.68 3.06
CA LEU A 261 10.61 -8.43 4.39
C LEU A 261 11.54 -8.94 5.50
N LEU A 262 12.20 -10.10 5.30
CA LEU A 262 13.15 -10.65 6.26
C LEU A 262 14.44 -9.83 6.35
N GLU A 263 14.94 -9.27 5.25
CA GLU A 263 16.09 -8.35 5.27
C GLU A 263 15.76 -7.08 6.07
N LYS A 264 14.54 -6.55 5.91
CA LYS A 264 14.07 -5.39 6.69
C LYS A 264 13.93 -5.73 8.18
N LEU A 265 13.47 -6.93 8.50
CA LEU A 265 13.44 -7.42 9.88
C LEU A 265 14.85 -7.51 10.47
N GLU A 266 15.83 -8.07 9.75
CA GLU A 266 17.23 -8.15 10.20
C GLU A 266 17.82 -6.75 10.45
N ARG A 267 17.51 -5.79 9.58
CA ARG A 267 17.89 -4.39 9.77
C ARG A 267 17.28 -3.79 11.04
N LEU A 268 15.99 -4.03 11.29
CA LEU A 268 15.32 -3.59 12.52
C LEU A 268 15.89 -4.26 13.77
N GLN A 269 16.23 -5.55 13.72
CA GLN A 269 16.91 -6.26 14.81
C GLN A 269 18.27 -5.65 15.14
N THR A 270 19.02 -5.26 14.11
CA THR A 270 20.32 -4.60 14.28
C THR A 270 20.17 -3.21 14.90
N MET A 271 19.12 -2.46 14.53
CA MET A 271 18.87 -1.11 15.04
C MET A 271 18.26 -1.10 16.45
N PHE A 272 17.36 -2.04 16.75
CA PHE A 272 16.55 -2.07 17.97
C PHE A 272 16.42 -3.49 18.56
N PRO A 273 17.54 -4.11 18.99
CA PRO A 273 17.56 -5.52 19.37
C PRO A 273 16.62 -5.85 20.55
N GLU A 274 16.56 -4.98 21.55
CA GLU A 274 15.69 -5.17 22.72
C GLU A 274 14.21 -5.04 22.37
N ALA A 275 13.84 -4.12 21.48
CA ALA A 275 12.45 -3.93 21.06
C ALA A 275 11.92 -5.14 20.28
N VAL A 276 12.74 -5.70 19.37
CA VAL A 276 12.35 -6.90 18.61
C VAL A 276 12.30 -8.14 19.51
N SER A 277 13.25 -8.29 20.44
CA SER A 277 13.30 -9.46 21.34
C SER A 277 12.14 -9.50 22.34
N ASN A 278 11.64 -8.33 22.75
CA ASN A 278 10.57 -8.21 23.74
C ASN A 278 9.16 -8.12 23.11
N ALA A 279 9.05 -8.19 21.78
CA ALA A 279 7.78 -8.13 21.10
C ALA A 279 6.89 -9.34 21.43
N SER A 280 5.59 -9.12 21.43
CA SER A 280 4.55 -10.10 21.80
C SER A 280 4.23 -11.09 20.68
N SER A 281 4.82 -10.92 19.50
CA SER A 281 4.43 -11.66 18.29
C SER A 281 5.04 -13.07 18.21
N PRO A 282 4.25 -14.12 17.90
CA PRO A 282 4.70 -15.49 18.05
C PRO A 282 5.28 -16.07 16.74
N ASN A 283 6.51 -16.59 16.85
CA ASN A 283 7.16 -17.51 15.90
C ASN A 283 7.45 -16.95 14.50
N LEU A 284 8.40 -16.02 14.41
CA LEU A 284 9.18 -15.82 13.20
C LEU A 284 10.03 -17.08 12.92
N PRO A 285 9.94 -17.71 11.73
CA PRO A 285 10.91 -18.73 11.34
C PRO A 285 12.29 -18.08 11.25
N VAL A 286 13.24 -18.55 12.06
CA VAL A 286 14.64 -18.08 12.07
C VAL A 286 15.41 -18.57 10.83
N ASP A 287 14.83 -19.47 10.03
CA ASP A 287 15.43 -19.93 8.77
C ASP A 287 15.29 -18.87 7.67
N ILE A 288 16.15 -17.86 7.77
CA ILE A 288 16.39 -16.81 6.79
C ILE A 288 17.27 -17.42 5.68
N GLN A 289 16.66 -17.94 4.62
CA GLN A 289 17.37 -18.06 3.35
C GLN A 289 17.10 -16.80 2.55
N SER A 290 18.07 -15.87 2.58
CA SER A 290 18.14 -14.72 1.68
C SER A 290 17.94 -15.20 0.24
N PRO A 291 17.18 -14.48 -0.60
CA PRO A 291 17.02 -14.87 -2.00
C PRO A 291 18.40 -14.95 -2.66
N MET A 292 18.71 -16.10 -3.25
CA MET A 292 19.84 -16.22 -4.17
C MET A 292 19.67 -15.14 -5.24
N GLY A 293 20.65 -14.23 -5.34
CA GLY A 293 20.56 -12.93 -6.03
C GLY A 293 20.43 -12.98 -7.56
N ASN A 294 19.46 -13.72 -8.09
CA ASN A 294 19.23 -13.85 -9.53
C ASN A 294 17.74 -13.86 -9.93
N ASP A 295 16.82 -13.41 -9.07
CA ASP A 295 15.43 -13.18 -9.48
C ASP A 295 15.34 -11.91 -10.34
N PRO A 296 14.93 -12.00 -11.63
CA PRO A 296 14.74 -10.83 -12.50
C PRO A 296 13.78 -9.77 -11.94
N TRP A 297 12.92 -10.14 -10.99
CA TRP A 297 11.92 -9.25 -10.40
C TRP A 297 12.42 -8.51 -9.15
N TYR A 298 13.62 -8.82 -8.65
CA TYR A 298 14.17 -8.22 -7.43
C TYR A 298 14.16 -6.67 -7.48
N GLN A 299 14.58 -6.09 -8.62
CA GLN A 299 14.60 -4.63 -8.79
C GLN A 299 13.21 -4.02 -8.91
N VAL A 300 12.23 -4.74 -9.44
CA VAL A 300 10.83 -4.28 -9.53
C VAL A 300 10.16 -4.32 -8.15
N THR A 301 10.55 -5.28 -7.32
CA THR A 301 10.02 -5.45 -5.96
C THR A 301 10.73 -4.58 -4.91
N GLN A 302 11.85 -3.93 -5.25
CA GLN A 302 12.55 -3.06 -4.31
C GLN A 302 11.70 -1.84 -3.95
N SER A 303 11.63 -1.54 -2.66
CA SER A 303 10.88 -0.40 -2.18
C SER A 303 11.54 0.92 -2.55
N LYS A 304 10.82 1.72 -3.33
CA LYS A 304 11.14 3.14 -3.55
C LYS A 304 10.82 4.04 -2.36
N THR A 305 10.14 3.50 -1.34
CA THR A 305 9.78 4.26 -0.16
C THR A 305 11.02 4.67 0.63
N ALA A 306 12.00 3.76 0.78
CA ALA A 306 13.26 4.07 1.46
C ALA A 306 13.96 5.29 0.85
N ALA A 307 14.19 5.29 -0.47
CA ALA A 307 14.84 6.40 -1.17
C ALA A 307 14.06 7.73 -1.03
N GLY A 308 12.74 7.70 -1.19
CA GLY A 308 11.91 8.90 -1.02
C GLY A 308 11.93 9.46 0.41
N LEU A 309 12.01 8.58 1.42
CA LEU A 309 12.14 9.00 2.83
C LEU A 309 13.50 9.64 3.11
N GLU A 310 14.59 9.11 2.52
CA GLU A 310 15.92 9.69 2.62
C GLU A 310 15.99 11.09 1.98
N GLU A 311 15.43 11.26 0.78
CA GLU A 311 15.36 12.57 0.10
C GLU A 311 14.58 13.60 0.92
N ILE A 312 13.44 13.21 1.51
CA ILE A 312 12.65 14.10 2.38
C ILE A 312 13.44 14.48 3.63
N ALA A 313 14.17 13.53 4.23
CA ALA A 313 15.01 13.80 5.40
C ALA A 313 16.13 14.80 5.08
N GLU A 314 16.78 14.66 3.92
CA GLU A 314 17.81 15.59 3.45
C GLU A 314 17.23 16.99 3.19
N ALA A 315 16.07 17.09 2.54
CA ALA A 315 15.41 18.37 2.28
C ALA A 315 15.00 19.10 3.56
N GLN A 316 14.52 18.36 4.57
CA GLN A 316 14.16 18.94 5.88
C GLN A 316 15.39 19.38 6.68
N ALA A 317 16.52 18.66 6.58
CA ALA A 317 17.78 19.04 7.21
C ALA A 317 18.43 20.28 6.55
N GLY A 318 18.31 20.43 5.22
CA GLY A 318 18.81 21.58 4.48
C GLY A 318 18.14 22.91 4.85
N ASN A 319 16.88 22.89 5.29
CA ASN A 319 16.15 24.09 5.72
C ASN A 319 16.51 24.55 7.15
N THR A 320 17.39 23.85 7.88
CA THR A 320 17.77 24.19 9.26
C THR A 320 19.16 24.80 9.43
N THR A 321 19.91 25.08 8.36
CA THR A 321 21.28 25.63 8.48
C THR A 321 21.29 27.13 8.73
N THR A 322 21.44 27.52 10.00
CA THR A 322 22.21 28.71 10.38
C THR A 322 23.69 28.40 10.08
N GLU A 323 24.34 29.24 9.27
CA GLU A 323 25.74 29.07 8.86
C GLU A 323 26.71 29.01 10.06
N ILE A 324 27.53 27.95 10.12
CA ILE A 324 28.82 27.96 10.82
C ILE A 324 29.85 27.29 9.89
N PRO A 325 31.08 27.82 9.74
CA PRO A 325 31.97 27.48 8.62
C PRO A 325 32.56 26.07 8.70
N ARG A 326 32.71 25.45 7.52
CA ARG A 326 33.38 24.16 7.29
C ARG A 326 34.86 24.18 7.66
N LEU A 327 35.29 23.17 8.41
CA LEU A 327 36.63 22.58 8.32
C LEU A 327 36.49 21.08 8.05
N GLU A 328 37.31 20.64 7.11
CA GLU A 328 37.53 19.34 6.47
C GLU A 328 37.59 18.13 7.42
N VAL A 329 37.48 16.83 7.08
CA VAL A 329 37.07 15.96 5.95
C VAL A 329 37.16 14.53 6.55
N ARG A 330 36.21 13.65 6.18
CA ARG A 330 36.19 12.17 6.32
C ARG A 330 36.59 11.55 7.67
N HIS A 331 35.64 10.88 8.32
CA HIS A 331 35.59 9.43 8.59
C HIS A 331 34.43 9.14 9.57
N GLY A 332 33.56 8.20 9.23
CA GLY A 332 32.62 7.56 10.18
C GLY A 332 31.17 8.07 10.17
N GLN A 333 30.38 7.63 9.19
CA GLN A 333 28.91 7.57 9.31
C GLN A 333 28.53 6.51 10.35
N LEU A 334 28.57 6.88 11.64
CA LEU A 334 27.99 6.12 12.76
C LEU A 334 28.00 6.94 14.08
N ALA A 335 28.67 8.10 14.12
CA ALA A 335 28.79 8.89 15.36
C ALA A 335 27.67 9.92 15.60
N THR A 336 26.80 10.22 14.63
CA THR A 336 25.77 11.26 14.78
C THR A 336 24.55 10.81 15.58
N TRP A 337 24.30 9.49 15.69
CA TRP A 337 23.11 8.95 16.34
C TRP A 337 23.13 9.00 17.88
N ASN A 338 24.30 9.13 18.50
CA ASN A 338 24.42 9.15 19.97
C ASN A 338 24.30 10.55 20.60
N VAL A 339 24.35 11.63 19.80
CA VAL A 339 24.33 13.01 20.34
C VAL A 339 22.90 13.54 20.52
N ILE A 340 21.96 13.09 19.68
CA ILE A 340 20.55 13.51 19.75
C ILE A 340 19.82 12.79 20.89
N SER A 341 20.06 11.48 21.06
CA SER A 341 19.46 10.68 22.14
C SER A 341 19.92 11.15 23.55
N LYS A 342 21.18 11.58 23.70
CA LYS A 342 21.69 12.12 24.98
C LYS A 342 21.09 13.48 25.37
N ARG A 343 20.65 14.31 24.43
CA ARG A 343 20.08 15.64 24.73
C ARG A 343 18.63 15.58 25.20
N LEU A 344 17.88 14.53 24.85
CA LEU A 344 16.50 14.34 25.31
C LEU A 344 16.40 13.70 26.70
N SER A 345 17.47 13.06 27.20
CA SER A 345 17.52 12.44 28.53
C SER A 345 17.80 13.40 29.71
N LYS A 346 18.07 14.69 29.46
CA LYS A 346 18.50 15.65 30.51
C LYS A 346 17.53 16.81 30.80
N ALA A 347 16.27 16.68 30.42
CA ALA A 347 15.23 17.61 30.84
C ALA A 347 14.37 17.00 31.98
N THR A 348 14.97 16.79 33.15
CA THR A 348 14.22 16.59 34.39
C THR A 348 13.84 17.95 34.98
N PHE A 349 12.54 18.12 35.22
CA PHE A 349 11.93 19.20 35.98
C PHE A 349 12.59 19.35 37.36
N GLY A 350 12.91 20.59 37.74
CA GLY A 350 13.22 20.99 39.12
C GLY A 350 12.23 22.09 39.56
N PRO A 351 11.76 22.09 40.83
CA PRO A 351 10.66 22.94 41.25
C PRO A 351 11.14 24.30 41.77
N ALA A 352 10.37 25.35 41.44
CA ALA A 352 9.89 26.40 42.34
C ALA A 352 8.95 27.32 41.57
#